data_AF-A0AAV7FM39-F1
#
_entry.id   AF-A0AAV7FM39-F1
#
_cell.length_a   1.000
_cell.length_b   1.000
_cell.length_c   1.000
_cell.angle_alpha   90.00
_cell.angle_beta   90.00
_cell.angle_gamma   90.00
#
_symmetry.space_group_name_H-M   'P 1'
#
loop_
_entity.id
_entity.type
_entity.pdbx_description
1 polymer ?
#
loop_
_entity_poly.entity_id
_entity_poly.type
_entity_poly.pdbx_seq_one_letter_code
_entity_poly.pdbx_strand_id
1 'polypeptide(L)'
;MLDLSAMASKQMEEIQRKLSLLSYPRANAPSQALLYAGVERYALLEWLFFRLLGDRSPFTQQNWQGDSMDRDEETARIQYLAEIAHFLGITPTIDTEAIQGRGSYEDRAELLHLVVDLVEASCYADNPEWSVDEQLAKDVQLLDSIAEKQAQIFSEEFKLFPADVQIQSIYPLPDITELESKLSEHSKKLSSLQQMVQELASKYDYNPNEEYAETELKLRTHLESFLETVRSFNLIYTKEIRPWTNMMEVPQLHGFGPAANRLLEAYNTLLKGVPWKRRTVWPEYSEKCARAAASAPGCSVK
;
A
#
# COMPACT_ATOMS: atom_id res chain seq x y z
N MET A 1 -38.66 -0.89 -5.99
CA MET A 1 -38.09 0.46 -5.79
C MET A 1 -38.31 0.98 -4.36
N LEU A 2 -39.45 0.72 -3.71
CA LEU A 2 -39.67 1.05 -2.28
C LEU A 2 -38.81 0.23 -1.29
N ASP A 3 -38.39 -0.98 -1.67
CA ASP A 3 -37.68 -1.92 -0.79
C ASP A 3 -36.20 -1.55 -0.56
N LEU A 4 -35.51 -1.06 -1.60
CA LEU A 4 -34.10 -0.66 -1.54
C LEU A 4 -33.88 0.53 -0.60
N SER A 5 -34.75 1.55 -0.67
CA SER A 5 -34.68 2.72 0.23
C SER A 5 -34.92 2.35 1.69
N ALA A 6 -35.73 1.33 1.97
CA ALA A 6 -36.00 0.88 3.33
C ALA A 6 -34.82 0.08 3.90
N MET A 7 -34.22 -0.81 3.10
CA MET A 7 -33.01 -1.55 3.49
C MET A 7 -31.82 -0.61 3.75
N ALA A 8 -31.65 0.39 2.89
CA ALA A 8 -30.55 1.34 2.99
C ALA A 8 -30.74 2.36 4.15
N SER A 9 -31.99 2.65 4.53
CA SER A 9 -32.31 3.41 5.76
C SER A 9 -31.96 2.59 7.01
N LYS A 10 -32.32 1.30 7.02
CA LYS A 10 -32.03 0.39 8.13
C LYS A 10 -30.52 0.21 8.36
N GLN A 11 -29.74 0.16 7.28
CA GLN A 11 -28.28 0.07 7.35
C GLN A 11 -27.66 1.29 8.04
N MET A 12 -28.17 2.49 7.76
CA MET A 12 -27.69 3.71 8.42
C MET A 12 -28.12 3.81 9.88
N GLU A 13 -29.32 3.33 10.24
CA GLU A 13 -29.74 3.22 11.64
C GLU A 13 -28.80 2.29 12.42
N GLU A 14 -28.40 1.16 11.81
CA GLU A 14 -27.44 0.25 12.40
C GLU A 14 -26.05 0.88 12.57
N ILE A 15 -25.55 1.58 11.55
CA ILE A 15 -24.29 2.33 11.62
C ILE A 15 -24.34 3.34 12.78
N GLN A 16 -25.39 4.15 12.90
CA GLN A 16 -25.52 5.14 13.98
C GLN A 16 -25.60 4.49 15.37
N ARG A 17 -26.30 3.35 15.49
CA ARG A 17 -26.32 2.55 16.72
C ARG A 17 -24.92 2.08 17.10
N LYS A 18 -24.14 1.54 16.15
CA LYS A 18 -22.76 1.09 16.37
C LYS A 18 -21.83 2.25 16.74
N LEU A 19 -21.93 3.39 16.04
CA LEU A 19 -21.16 4.60 16.38
C LEU A 19 -21.44 5.09 17.80
N SER A 20 -22.69 4.97 18.27
CA SER A 20 -23.07 5.30 19.65
C SER A 20 -22.43 4.34 20.66
N LEU A 21 -22.44 3.03 20.39
CA LEU A 21 -21.78 2.03 21.24
C LEU A 21 -20.26 2.22 21.29
N LEU A 22 -19.66 2.56 20.15
CA LEU A 22 -18.24 2.89 20.06
C LEU A 22 -17.90 4.24 20.71
N SER A 23 -18.88 5.00 21.21
CA SER A 23 -18.66 6.32 21.81
C SER A 23 -18.02 7.33 20.84
N TYR A 24 -18.43 7.30 19.57
CA TYR A 24 -18.03 8.33 18.61
C TYR A 24 -18.58 9.71 19.05
N PRO A 25 -17.74 10.76 19.19
CA PRO A 25 -18.17 12.04 19.76
C PRO A 25 -19.30 12.74 19.01
N ARG A 26 -19.46 12.47 17.71
CA ARG A 26 -20.48 13.07 16.83
C ARG A 26 -21.48 12.03 16.32
N ALA A 27 -21.75 10.98 17.10
CA ALA A 27 -22.66 9.89 16.73
C ALA A 27 -24.11 10.35 16.43
N ASN A 28 -24.51 11.52 16.92
CA ASN A 28 -25.81 12.14 16.67
C ASN A 28 -25.87 12.96 15.37
N ALA A 29 -24.80 13.01 14.57
CA ALA A 29 -24.80 13.68 13.28
C ALA A 29 -25.85 13.04 12.34
N PRO A 30 -26.54 13.85 11.51
CA PRO A 30 -27.56 13.33 10.60
C PRO A 30 -26.91 12.40 9.57
N SER A 31 -27.58 11.30 9.21
CA SER A 31 -27.05 10.26 8.30
C SER A 31 -26.59 10.85 6.96
N GLN A 32 -27.28 11.88 6.46
CA GLN A 32 -26.89 12.60 5.25
C GLN A 32 -25.51 13.29 5.39
N ALA A 33 -25.16 13.83 6.55
CA ALA A 33 -23.85 14.47 6.72
C ALA A 33 -22.69 13.45 6.77
N LEU A 34 -22.97 12.19 7.14
CA LEU A 34 -21.98 11.11 7.15
C LEU A 34 -21.79 10.50 5.76
N LEU A 35 -22.86 10.44 4.96
CA LEU A 35 -22.85 9.79 3.64
C LEU A 35 -22.22 10.63 2.53
N TYR A 36 -22.28 11.97 2.64
CA TYR A 36 -21.85 12.88 1.58
C TYR A 36 -20.58 13.64 1.97
N ALA A 37 -19.88 14.18 0.96
CA ALA A 37 -18.68 14.99 1.15
C ALA A 37 -18.92 16.12 2.16
N GLY A 38 -18.03 16.24 3.14
CA GLY A 38 -18.10 17.27 4.15
C GLY A 38 -17.35 16.93 5.42
N VAL A 39 -17.27 17.93 6.29
CA VAL A 39 -16.49 17.87 7.55
C VAL A 39 -16.89 16.70 8.43
N GLU A 40 -18.19 16.37 8.52
CA GLU A 40 -18.69 15.27 9.34
C GLU A 40 -18.20 13.90 8.85
N ARG A 41 -18.29 13.66 7.53
CA ARG A 41 -17.79 12.42 6.92
C ARG A 41 -16.29 12.24 7.11
N TYR A 42 -15.49 13.28 6.84
CA TYR A 42 -14.04 13.19 6.97
C TYR A 42 -13.62 13.03 8.43
N ALA A 43 -14.26 13.74 9.36
CA ALA A 43 -14.01 13.57 10.80
C ALA A 43 -14.40 12.17 11.30
N LEU A 44 -15.46 11.58 10.75
CA LEU A 44 -15.84 10.20 11.07
C LEU A 44 -14.77 9.22 10.57
N LEU A 45 -14.37 9.31 9.30
CA LEU A 45 -13.38 8.41 8.71
C LEU A 45 -12.03 8.51 9.41
N GLU A 46 -11.56 9.73 9.71
CA GLU A 46 -10.35 9.94 10.51
C GLU A 46 -10.45 9.27 11.88
N TRP A 47 -11.55 9.47 12.58
CA TRP A 47 -11.72 8.89 13.92
C TRP A 47 -11.73 7.36 13.87
N LEU A 48 -12.43 6.77 12.89
CA LEU A 48 -12.48 5.32 12.72
C LEU A 48 -11.10 4.74 12.35
N PHE A 49 -10.40 5.37 11.41
CA PHE A 49 -9.07 4.93 10.99
C PHE A 49 -8.02 5.08 12.09
N PHE A 50 -8.07 6.19 12.83
CA PHE A 50 -7.19 6.40 13.98
C PHE A 50 -7.45 5.35 15.07
N ARG A 51 -8.71 4.98 15.29
CA ARG A 51 -9.06 3.94 16.26
C ARG A 51 -8.55 2.55 15.85
N LEU A 52 -8.49 2.25 14.55
CA LEU A 52 -7.93 1.00 14.04
C LEU A 52 -6.41 0.96 14.10
N LEU A 53 -5.75 2.06 13.74
CA LEU A 53 -4.30 2.08 13.54
C LEU A 53 -3.51 2.52 14.78
N GLY A 54 -4.15 3.22 15.71
CA GLY A 54 -3.56 3.74 16.94
C GLY A 54 -2.49 4.82 16.72
N ASP A 55 -1.91 5.30 17.83
CA ASP A 55 -0.97 6.43 17.86
C ASP A 55 0.35 6.18 17.11
N ARG A 56 0.71 4.90 16.94
CA ARG A 56 1.96 4.47 16.28
C ARG A 56 1.79 4.14 14.80
N SER A 57 0.66 4.54 14.23
CA SER A 57 0.37 4.39 12.81
C SER A 57 1.46 5.03 11.94
N PRO A 58 1.87 4.40 10.82
CA PRO A 58 2.73 5.06 9.83
C PRO A 58 2.04 6.27 9.18
N PHE A 59 0.74 6.43 9.44
CA PHE A 59 -0.07 7.52 8.95
C PHE A 59 -0.18 8.69 9.95
N THR A 60 0.35 8.64 11.19
CA THR A 60 0.11 9.72 12.18
C THR A 60 0.43 11.12 11.66
N GLN A 61 -0.59 11.95 11.42
CA GLN A 61 -0.46 13.32 10.93
C GLN A 61 -0.26 14.29 12.09
N GLN A 62 0.79 15.12 12.02
CA GLN A 62 1.00 16.23 12.95
C GLN A 62 0.27 17.48 12.44
N ASN A 63 -0.79 17.90 13.14
CA ASN A 63 -1.50 19.19 13.03
C ASN A 63 -2.34 19.47 11.75
N TRP A 64 -3.66 19.31 11.87
CA TRP A 64 -4.68 19.99 11.03
C TRP A 64 -5.55 20.99 11.81
N GLN A 65 -5.04 21.53 12.92
CA GLN A 65 -5.74 22.59 13.67
C GLN A 65 -5.50 23.95 13.00
N GLY A 66 -6.21 24.22 11.90
CA GLY A 66 -6.24 25.52 11.23
C GLY A 66 -7.64 25.82 10.72
N ASP A 67 -8.26 26.90 11.22
CA ASP A 67 -9.67 27.28 11.03
C ASP A 67 -9.99 27.86 9.62
N SER A 68 -9.26 27.42 8.60
CA SER A 68 -9.48 27.79 7.20
C SER A 68 -8.74 26.78 6.32
N MET A 69 -9.41 25.69 5.93
CA MET A 69 -8.80 24.74 4.99
C MET A 69 -8.74 25.38 3.60
N ASP A 70 -7.52 25.65 3.12
CA ASP A 70 -7.31 25.89 1.70
C ASP A 70 -7.73 24.62 0.93
N ARG A 71 -8.23 24.78 -0.30
CA ARG A 71 -8.68 23.65 -1.15
C ARG A 71 -7.63 22.55 -1.31
N ASP A 72 -6.35 22.92 -1.25
CA ASP A 72 -5.22 22.01 -1.34
C ASP A 72 -5.05 21.16 -0.07
N GLU A 73 -5.39 21.68 1.11
CA GLU A 73 -5.38 20.94 2.38
C GLU A 73 -6.49 19.90 2.44
N GLU A 74 -7.70 20.25 1.98
CA GLU A 74 -8.82 19.31 1.90
C GLU A 74 -8.49 18.18 0.91
N THR A 75 -7.90 18.52 -0.25
CA THR A 75 -7.48 17.52 -1.24
C THR A 75 -6.41 16.59 -0.68
N ALA A 76 -5.43 17.13 0.06
CA ALA A 76 -4.41 16.33 0.73
C ALA A 76 -5.00 15.41 1.83
N ARG A 77 -5.96 15.91 2.61
CA ARG A 77 -6.70 15.15 3.63
C ARG A 77 -7.46 13.97 3.00
N ILE A 78 -8.17 14.23 1.90
CA ILE A 78 -8.93 13.19 1.18
C ILE A 78 -7.99 12.13 0.60
N GLN A 79 -6.89 12.55 -0.02
CA GLN A 79 -5.86 11.65 -0.56
C GLN A 79 -5.30 10.74 0.53
N TYR A 80 -4.97 11.32 1.68
CA TYR A 80 -4.45 10.58 2.82
C TYR A 80 -5.46 9.56 3.38
N LEU A 81 -6.73 9.93 3.51
CA LEU A 81 -7.78 8.99 3.93
C LEU A 81 -7.97 7.86 2.91
N ALA A 82 -7.81 8.12 1.62
CA ALA A 82 -7.91 7.11 0.57
C ALA A 82 -6.73 6.12 0.63
N GLU A 83 -5.53 6.59 0.97
CA GLU A 83 -4.36 5.74 1.19
C GLU A 83 -4.56 4.81 2.38
N ILE A 84 -5.12 5.30 3.48
CA ILE A 84 -5.47 4.46 4.63
C ILE A 84 -6.53 3.42 4.26
N ALA A 85 -7.60 3.83 3.58
CA ALA A 85 -8.67 2.93 3.18
C ALA A 85 -8.16 1.80 2.26
N HIS A 86 -7.24 2.14 1.35
CA HIS A 86 -6.57 1.16 0.51
C HIS A 86 -5.66 0.22 1.32
N PHE A 87 -4.86 0.78 2.23
CA PHE A 87 -3.97 0.00 3.10
C PHE A 87 -4.73 -1.01 3.97
N LEU A 88 -5.88 -0.60 4.51
CA LEU A 88 -6.78 -1.46 5.30
C LEU A 88 -7.58 -2.45 4.45
N GLY A 89 -7.47 -2.41 3.12
CA GLY A 89 -8.22 -3.28 2.21
C GLY A 89 -9.71 -2.96 2.11
N ILE A 90 -10.15 -1.79 2.60
CA ILE A 90 -11.54 -1.33 2.47
C ILE A 90 -11.85 -0.97 1.02
N THR A 91 -10.87 -0.38 0.31
CA THR A 91 -10.96 -0.09 -1.12
C THR A 91 -9.88 -0.85 -1.90
N PRO A 92 -10.20 -1.40 -3.09
CA PRO A 92 -9.25 -2.18 -3.89
C PRO A 92 -8.10 -1.32 -4.45
N THR A 93 -8.33 -0.02 -4.60
CA THR A 93 -7.34 0.98 -5.04
C THR A 93 -7.44 2.23 -4.16
N ILE A 94 -6.47 3.14 -4.30
CA ILE A 94 -6.54 4.48 -3.70
C ILE A 94 -7.67 5.26 -4.38
N ASP A 95 -8.83 5.32 -3.75
CA ASP A 95 -10.07 5.88 -4.29
C ASP A 95 -10.54 7.10 -3.47
N THR A 96 -10.17 8.29 -3.94
CA THR A 96 -10.57 9.56 -3.31
C THR A 96 -12.06 9.87 -3.50
N GLU A 97 -12.70 9.32 -4.52
CA GLU A 97 -14.12 9.53 -4.80
C GLU A 97 -14.99 8.76 -3.79
N ALA A 98 -14.57 7.55 -3.43
CA ALA A 98 -15.19 6.78 -2.35
C ALA A 98 -15.09 7.50 -0.99
N ILE A 99 -13.93 8.10 -0.68
CA ILE A 99 -13.75 8.92 0.53
C ILE A 99 -14.64 10.17 0.51
N GLN A 100 -14.78 10.83 -0.65
CA GLN A 100 -15.70 11.95 -0.82
C GLN A 100 -17.18 11.54 -0.73
N GLY A 101 -17.50 10.25 -0.74
CA GLY A 101 -18.89 9.79 -0.75
C GLY A 101 -19.54 10.05 -2.11
N ARG A 102 -18.80 9.89 -3.21
CA ARG A 102 -19.39 9.74 -4.56
C ARG A 102 -19.86 8.30 -4.76
N GLY A 103 -20.66 8.06 -5.80
CA GLY A 103 -21.30 6.76 -6.05
C GLY A 103 -22.77 6.71 -5.64
N SER A 104 -23.35 5.51 -5.58
CA SER A 104 -24.73 5.28 -5.18
C SER A 104 -24.92 5.47 -3.66
N TYR A 105 -26.17 5.48 -3.18
CA TYR A 105 -26.40 5.54 -1.73
C TYR A 105 -25.85 4.27 -1.07
N GLU A 106 -26.07 3.13 -1.72
CA GLU A 106 -25.66 1.81 -1.30
C GLU A 106 -24.14 1.74 -1.14
N ASP A 107 -23.37 2.20 -2.13
CA ASP A 107 -21.90 2.21 -2.05
C ASP A 107 -21.38 3.04 -0.86
N ARG A 108 -22.01 4.19 -0.61
CA ARG A 108 -21.62 5.09 0.49
C ARG A 108 -21.93 4.47 1.86
N ALA A 109 -23.10 3.85 1.98
CA ALA A 109 -23.53 3.19 3.20
C ALA A 109 -22.71 1.91 3.46
N GLU A 110 -22.41 1.15 2.42
CA GLU A 110 -21.55 -0.04 2.48
C GLU A 110 -20.14 0.30 2.94
N LEU A 111 -19.52 1.35 2.37
CA LEU A 111 -18.20 1.79 2.84
C LEU A 111 -18.22 2.13 4.34
N LEU A 112 -19.19 2.92 4.79
CA LEU A 112 -19.29 3.27 6.22
C LEU A 112 -19.55 2.02 7.09
N HIS A 113 -20.40 1.11 6.63
CA HIS A 113 -20.70 -0.14 7.31
C HIS A 113 -19.42 -0.98 7.48
N LEU A 114 -18.65 -1.19 6.41
CA LEU A 114 -17.41 -1.97 6.44
C LEU A 114 -16.40 -1.40 7.44
N VAL A 115 -16.20 -0.08 7.45
CA VAL A 115 -15.24 0.55 8.37
C VAL A 115 -15.72 0.45 9.83
N VAL A 116 -17.01 0.71 10.08
CA VAL A 116 -17.57 0.64 11.44
C VAL A 116 -17.56 -0.79 11.97
N ASP A 117 -17.87 -1.77 11.14
CA ASP A 117 -17.80 -3.19 11.49
C ASP A 117 -16.37 -3.62 11.82
N LEU A 118 -15.39 -3.17 11.03
CA LEU A 118 -13.99 -3.45 11.29
C LEU A 118 -13.55 -2.87 12.64
N VAL A 119 -13.96 -1.63 12.96
CA VAL A 119 -13.67 -0.98 14.25
C VAL A 119 -14.38 -1.72 15.40
N GLU A 120 -15.64 -2.10 15.23
CA GLU A 120 -16.37 -2.89 16.22
C GLU A 120 -15.69 -4.22 16.48
N ALA A 121 -15.34 -4.96 15.42
CA ALA A 121 -14.61 -6.21 15.52
C ALA A 121 -13.28 -6.03 16.24
N SER A 122 -12.53 -4.96 15.95
CA SER A 122 -11.26 -4.67 16.63
C SER A 122 -11.41 -4.46 18.13
N CYS A 123 -12.55 -3.96 18.61
CA CYS A 123 -12.81 -3.79 20.04
C CYS A 123 -12.99 -5.12 20.78
N TYR A 124 -13.30 -6.20 20.07
CA TYR A 124 -13.50 -7.54 20.62
C TYR A 124 -12.41 -8.52 20.18
N ALA A 125 -11.48 -8.10 19.31
CA ALA A 125 -10.41 -8.94 18.80
C ALA A 125 -9.40 -9.27 19.90
N ASP A 126 -8.99 -8.25 20.66
CA ASP A 126 -8.10 -8.41 21.80
C ASP A 126 -8.92 -8.62 23.07
N ASN A 127 -8.75 -9.76 23.72
CA ASN A 127 -9.28 -9.94 25.07
C ASN A 127 -8.30 -9.30 26.07
N PRO A 128 -8.69 -8.21 26.77
CA PRO A 128 -7.80 -7.53 27.71
C PRO A 128 -7.40 -8.39 28.91
N GLU A 129 -8.09 -9.51 29.14
CA GLU A 129 -7.75 -10.48 30.17
C GLU A 129 -6.70 -11.50 29.71
N TRP A 130 -6.50 -11.65 28.40
CA TRP A 130 -5.53 -12.60 27.84
C TRP A 130 -4.16 -11.95 27.68
N SER A 131 -3.13 -12.70 28.07
CA SER A 131 -1.75 -12.36 27.70
C SER A 131 -1.54 -12.50 26.19
N VAL A 132 -0.50 -11.85 25.66
CA VAL A 132 -0.14 -11.90 24.24
C VAL A 132 0.04 -13.35 23.75
N ASP A 133 0.64 -14.20 24.58
CA ASP A 133 0.85 -15.62 24.25
C ASP A 133 -0.47 -16.41 24.20
N GLU A 134 -1.42 -16.10 25.09
CA GLU A 134 -2.73 -16.73 25.11
C GLU A 134 -3.59 -16.30 23.91
N GLN A 135 -3.58 -15.00 23.57
CA GLN A 135 -4.26 -14.49 22.38
C GLN A 135 -3.69 -15.15 21.11
N LEU A 136 -2.36 -15.19 20.97
CA LEU A 136 -1.69 -15.84 19.83
C LEU A 136 -2.09 -17.32 19.73
N ALA A 137 -2.10 -18.05 20.84
CA ALA A 137 -2.51 -19.46 20.85
C ALA A 137 -3.96 -19.65 20.38
N LYS A 138 -4.86 -18.74 20.77
CA LYS A 138 -6.27 -18.77 20.36
C LYS A 138 -6.45 -18.42 18.89
N ASP A 139 -5.71 -17.43 18.39
CA ASP A 139 -5.75 -17.03 16.99
C ASP A 139 -5.22 -18.12 16.07
N VAL A 140 -4.11 -18.77 16.47
CA VAL A 140 -3.58 -19.95 15.75
C VAL A 140 -4.60 -21.08 15.75
N GLN A 141 -5.24 -21.38 16.89
CA GLN A 141 -6.27 -22.41 16.98
C GLN A 141 -7.48 -22.11 16.07
N LEU A 142 -7.88 -20.84 15.97
CA LEU A 142 -8.95 -20.40 15.08
C LEU A 142 -8.55 -20.58 13.61
N LEU A 143 -7.34 -20.17 13.23
CA LEU A 143 -6.82 -20.35 11.88
C LEU A 143 -6.75 -21.83 11.48
N ASP A 144 -6.28 -22.69 12.38
CA ASP A 144 -6.27 -24.14 12.17
C ASP A 144 -7.69 -24.68 11.97
N SER A 145 -8.64 -24.22 12.79
CA SER A 145 -10.05 -24.60 12.67
C SER A 145 -10.67 -24.14 11.34
N ILE A 146 -10.34 -22.93 10.88
CA ILE A 146 -10.78 -22.41 9.57
C ILE A 146 -10.19 -23.23 8.44
N ALA A 147 -8.88 -23.53 8.50
CA ALA A 147 -8.20 -24.35 7.51
C ALA A 147 -8.80 -25.76 7.43
N GLU A 148 -9.09 -26.37 8.59
CA GLU A 148 -9.77 -27.67 8.66
C GLU A 148 -11.17 -27.61 8.04
N LYS A 149 -11.93 -26.55 8.32
CA LYS A 149 -13.26 -26.34 7.72
C LYS A 149 -13.18 -26.12 6.21
N GLN A 150 -12.20 -25.36 5.71
CA GLN A 150 -11.96 -25.21 4.28
C GLN A 150 -11.61 -26.56 3.65
N ALA A 151 -10.73 -27.36 4.27
CA ALA A 151 -10.40 -28.70 3.81
C ALA A 151 -11.64 -29.62 3.78
N GLN A 152 -12.54 -29.51 4.77
CA GLN A 152 -13.82 -30.23 4.80
C GLN A 152 -14.77 -29.79 3.68
N ILE A 153 -14.83 -28.48 3.37
CA ILE A 153 -15.65 -27.94 2.25
C ILE A 153 -15.17 -28.48 0.90
N PHE A 154 -13.86 -28.70 0.74
CA PHE A 154 -13.28 -29.27 -0.48
C PHE A 154 -13.07 -30.79 -0.42
N SER A 155 -13.62 -31.46 0.62
CA SER A 155 -13.55 -32.91 0.74
C SER A 155 -14.53 -33.62 -0.19
N GLU A 156 -14.27 -34.88 -0.50
CA GLU A 156 -15.14 -35.70 -1.36
C GLU A 156 -16.57 -35.88 -0.82
N GLU A 157 -16.78 -35.68 0.49
CA GLU A 157 -18.09 -35.76 1.14
C GLU A 157 -18.98 -34.53 0.84
N PHE A 158 -18.38 -33.36 0.61
CA PHE A 158 -19.08 -32.13 0.23
C PHE A 158 -18.86 -31.84 -1.27
N LYS A 159 -19.54 -32.61 -2.12
CA LYS A 159 -19.56 -32.35 -3.58
C LYS A 159 -20.31 -31.04 -3.87
N LEU A 160 -19.58 -29.93 -3.89
CA LEU A 160 -20.10 -28.61 -4.29
C LEU A 160 -20.58 -28.56 -5.75
N PHE A 161 -20.23 -29.57 -6.55
CA PHE A 161 -20.63 -29.67 -7.94
C PHE A 161 -21.54 -30.89 -8.17
N PRO A 162 -22.66 -30.74 -8.89
CA PRO A 162 -23.41 -31.86 -9.44
C PRO A 162 -22.48 -32.81 -10.19
N ALA A 163 -22.74 -34.12 -10.16
CA ALA A 163 -21.91 -35.13 -10.82
C ALA A 163 -21.69 -34.87 -12.33
N ASP A 164 -22.53 -34.02 -12.94
CA ASP A 164 -22.54 -33.69 -14.36
C ASP A 164 -21.71 -32.44 -14.72
N VAL A 165 -21.14 -31.72 -13.74
CA VAL A 165 -20.25 -30.58 -14.03
C VAL A 165 -18.86 -31.10 -14.38
N GLN A 166 -18.59 -31.21 -15.67
CA GLN A 166 -17.23 -31.39 -16.18
C GLN A 166 -16.44 -30.09 -15.97
N ILE A 167 -15.73 -30.00 -14.84
CA ILE A 167 -14.77 -28.91 -14.62
C ILE A 167 -13.61 -29.16 -15.60
N GLN A 168 -13.64 -28.46 -16.74
CA GLN A 168 -12.45 -28.30 -17.56
C GLN A 168 -11.50 -27.40 -16.78
N SER A 169 -10.53 -28.00 -16.08
CA SER A 169 -9.48 -27.24 -15.42
C SER A 169 -8.74 -26.43 -16.49
N ILE A 170 -8.91 -25.11 -16.49
CA ILE A 170 -8.25 -24.17 -17.44
C ILE A 170 -6.72 -24.24 -17.33
N TYR A 171 -6.22 -24.77 -16.21
CA TYR A 171 -4.81 -25.01 -15.96
C TYR A 171 -4.54 -26.51 -15.84
N PRO A 172 -3.49 -27.04 -16.50
CA PRO A 172 -3.07 -28.41 -16.28
C PRO A 172 -2.67 -28.57 -14.81
N LEU A 173 -3.20 -29.60 -14.15
CA LEU A 173 -2.77 -29.97 -12.80
C LEU A 173 -1.25 -30.24 -12.84
N PRO A 174 -0.46 -29.66 -11.91
CA PRO A 174 0.98 -29.94 -11.84
C PRO A 174 1.22 -31.42 -11.61
N ASP A 175 2.28 -31.95 -12.23
CA ASP A 175 2.65 -33.35 -12.04
C ASP A 175 3.02 -33.62 -10.57
N ILE A 176 2.54 -34.74 -10.03
CA ILE A 176 2.75 -35.14 -8.63
C ILE A 176 4.25 -35.28 -8.37
N THR A 177 5.01 -35.78 -9.34
CA THR A 177 6.46 -35.94 -9.19
C THR A 177 7.19 -34.58 -9.09
N GLU A 178 6.68 -33.54 -9.76
CA GLU A 178 7.20 -32.18 -9.67
C GLU A 178 6.91 -31.58 -8.28
N LEU A 179 5.72 -31.83 -7.74
CA LEU A 179 5.32 -31.37 -6.41
C LEU A 179 6.14 -32.06 -5.31
N GLU A 180 6.35 -33.38 -5.39
CA GLU A 180 7.21 -34.13 -4.47
C GLU A 180 8.66 -33.64 -4.51
N SER A 181 9.15 -33.32 -5.71
CA SER A 181 10.49 -32.73 -5.91
C SER A 181 10.60 -31.35 -5.24
N LYS A 182 9.63 -30.45 -5.47
CA LYS A 182 9.61 -29.12 -4.82
C LYS A 182 9.46 -29.22 -3.31
N LEU A 183 8.64 -30.14 -2.80
CA LEU A 183 8.49 -30.37 -1.37
C LEU A 183 9.81 -30.85 -0.74
N SER A 184 10.53 -31.75 -1.42
CA SER A 184 11.87 -32.18 -1.02
C SER A 184 12.88 -31.02 -1.01
N GLU A 185 12.84 -30.15 -2.03
CA GLU A 185 13.69 -28.96 -2.10
C GLU A 185 13.41 -27.99 -0.94
N HIS A 186 12.13 -27.67 -0.69
CA HIS A 186 11.72 -26.78 0.39
C HIS A 186 12.04 -27.37 1.76
N SER A 187 11.82 -28.67 1.96
CA SER A 187 12.16 -29.37 3.20
C SER A 187 13.66 -29.31 3.49
N LYS A 188 14.52 -29.49 2.47
CA LYS A 188 15.97 -29.31 2.60
C LYS A 188 16.36 -27.87 2.93
N LYS A 189 15.74 -26.88 2.28
CA LYS A 189 15.97 -25.46 2.60
C LYS A 189 15.59 -25.15 4.05
N LEU A 190 14.46 -25.67 4.51
CA LEU A 190 13.98 -25.46 5.88
C LEU A 190 14.97 -26.05 6.89
N SER A 191 15.44 -27.28 6.67
CA SER A 191 16.47 -27.90 7.53
C SER A 191 17.77 -27.10 7.53
N SER A 192 18.20 -26.58 6.39
CA SER A 192 19.41 -25.74 6.30
C SER A 192 19.24 -24.43 7.06
N LEU A 193 18.06 -23.79 7.00
CA LEU A 193 17.78 -22.57 7.73
C LEU A 193 17.68 -22.83 9.24
N GLN A 194 17.05 -23.93 9.66
CA GLN A 194 17.03 -24.33 11.07
C GLN A 194 18.44 -24.56 11.60
N GLN A 195 19.31 -25.21 10.83
CA GLN A 195 20.70 -25.38 11.20
C GLN A 195 21.42 -24.03 11.34
N MET A 196 21.21 -23.10 10.40
CA MET A 196 21.79 -21.76 10.47
C MET A 196 21.30 -20.98 11.70
N VAL A 197 20.00 -21.06 12.02
CA VAL A 197 19.43 -20.45 13.24
C VAL A 197 20.06 -21.05 14.49
N GLN A 198 20.23 -22.37 14.55
CA GLN A 198 20.87 -23.03 15.69
C GLN A 198 22.35 -22.64 15.83
N GLU A 199 23.07 -22.48 14.71
CA GLU A 199 24.44 -21.98 14.69
C GLU A 199 24.53 -20.52 15.15
N LEU A 200 23.57 -19.67 14.77
CA LEU A 200 23.52 -18.28 15.24
C LEU A 200 23.18 -18.21 16.72
N ALA A 201 22.18 -18.98 17.18
CA ALA A 201 21.78 -19.04 18.58
C ALA A 201 22.89 -19.60 19.49
N SER A 202 23.76 -20.48 18.98
CA SER A 202 24.91 -20.99 19.74
C SER A 202 26.13 -20.08 19.70
N LYS A 203 26.24 -19.20 18.71
CA LYS A 203 27.35 -18.22 18.62
C LYS A 203 27.07 -16.93 19.37
N TYR A 204 25.81 -16.54 19.51
CA TYR A 204 25.40 -15.32 20.16
C TYR A 204 24.45 -15.65 21.30
N ASP A 205 24.93 -15.59 22.54
CA ASP A 205 24.07 -15.67 23.72
C ASP A 205 23.19 -14.42 23.74
N TYR A 206 21.87 -14.61 23.70
CA TYR A 206 20.91 -13.51 23.82
C TYR A 206 21.09 -12.83 25.18
N ASN A 207 21.74 -11.68 25.19
CA ASN A 207 21.93 -10.87 26.39
C ASN A 207 20.94 -9.69 26.37
N PRO A 208 19.84 -9.74 27.15
CA PRO A 208 18.86 -8.66 27.21
C PRO A 208 19.41 -7.36 27.82
N ASN A 209 20.63 -7.40 28.38
CA ASN A 209 21.35 -6.23 28.93
C ASN A 209 22.57 -5.84 28.06
N GLU A 210 22.64 -6.30 26.81
CA GLU A 210 23.70 -5.89 25.89
C GLU A 210 23.65 -4.37 25.67
N GLU A 211 24.76 -3.68 25.91
CA GLU A 211 24.80 -2.23 25.90
C GLU A 211 24.84 -1.71 24.46
N TYR A 212 23.67 -1.53 23.86
CA TYR A 212 23.51 -1.08 22.47
C TYR A 212 23.87 0.40 22.24
N ALA A 213 24.31 1.13 23.26
CA ALA A 213 24.55 2.57 23.20
C ALA A 213 25.52 2.98 22.07
N GLU A 214 26.58 2.20 21.83
CA GLU A 214 27.55 2.49 20.77
C GLU A 214 26.97 2.23 19.36
N THR A 215 26.24 1.12 19.20
CA THR A 215 25.58 0.75 17.94
C THR A 215 24.44 1.71 17.61
N GLU A 216 23.64 2.08 18.62
CA GLU A 216 22.58 3.09 18.51
C GLU A 216 23.17 4.45 18.13
N LEU A 217 24.28 4.88 18.76
CA LEU A 217 24.96 6.12 18.42
C LEU A 217 25.46 6.10 16.97
N LYS A 218 26.06 5.00 16.52
CA LYS A 218 26.51 4.82 15.11
C LYS A 218 25.33 4.90 14.14
N LEU A 219 24.21 4.25 14.47
CA LEU A 219 22.99 4.28 13.66
C LEU A 219 22.39 5.69 13.60
N ARG A 220 22.27 6.37 14.75
CA ARG A 220 21.82 7.77 14.82
C ARG A 220 22.69 8.67 13.97
N THR A 221 24.01 8.53 14.05
CA THR A 221 24.95 9.33 13.25
C THR A 221 24.76 9.10 11.74
N HIS A 222 24.52 7.86 11.31
CA HIS A 222 24.24 7.55 9.91
C HIS A 222 22.91 8.12 9.43
N LEU A 223 21.87 8.00 10.24
CA LEU A 223 20.54 8.55 9.92
C LEU A 223 20.56 10.08 9.84
N GLU A 224 21.32 10.75 10.72
CA GLU A 224 21.49 12.20 10.71
C GLU A 224 22.21 12.67 9.43
N SER A 225 23.28 11.99 9.04
CA SER A 225 23.99 12.23 7.78
C SER A 225 23.09 12.02 6.56
N PHE A 226 22.27 10.97 6.58
CA PHE A 226 21.30 10.71 5.51
C PHE A 226 20.22 11.80 5.44
N LEU A 227 19.65 12.21 6.57
CA LEU A 227 18.67 13.29 6.63
C LEU A 227 19.24 14.60 6.09
N GLU A 228 20.49 14.91 6.39
CA GLU A 228 21.15 16.11 5.85
C GLU A 228 21.33 16.03 4.33
N THR A 229 21.65 14.83 3.81
CA THR A 229 21.72 14.59 2.37
C THR A 229 20.35 14.77 1.70
N VAL A 230 19.28 14.25 2.31
CA VAL A 230 17.90 14.40 1.80
C VAL A 230 17.44 15.85 1.85
N ARG A 231 17.75 16.60 2.92
CA ARG A 231 17.46 18.03 3.02
C ARG A 231 18.20 18.83 1.94
N SER A 232 19.48 18.55 1.75
CA SER A 232 20.29 19.16 0.69
C SER A 232 19.70 18.86 -0.70
N PHE A 233 19.32 17.62 -0.95
CA PHE A 233 18.65 17.23 -2.19
C PHE A 233 17.32 17.95 -2.39
N ASN A 234 16.47 18.01 -1.36
CA ASN A 234 15.18 18.69 -1.42
C ASN A 234 15.35 20.21 -1.66
N LEU A 235 16.37 20.83 -1.07
CA LEU A 235 16.72 22.22 -1.32
C LEU A 235 17.09 22.43 -2.79
N ILE A 236 18.00 21.61 -3.32
CA ILE A 236 18.42 21.67 -4.74
C ILE A 236 17.21 21.42 -5.65
N TYR A 237 16.42 20.38 -5.35
CA TYR A 237 15.24 20.05 -6.13
C TYR A 237 14.24 21.22 -6.14
N THR A 238 13.92 21.80 -4.99
CA THR A 238 12.88 22.83 -4.89
C THR A 238 13.35 24.20 -5.38
N LYS A 239 14.61 24.57 -5.12
CA LYS A 239 15.14 25.91 -5.45
C LYS A 239 15.77 25.97 -6.82
N GLU A 240 16.41 24.89 -7.25
CA GLU A 240 17.13 24.86 -8.52
C GLU A 240 16.31 24.12 -9.56
N ILE A 241 15.91 22.87 -9.34
CA ILE A 241 15.33 22.01 -10.40
C ILE A 241 13.86 22.34 -10.71
N ARG A 242 13.01 22.45 -9.68
CA ARG A 242 11.56 22.63 -9.78
C ARG A 242 11.14 23.90 -10.54
N PRO A 243 11.83 25.06 -10.42
CA PRO A 243 11.55 26.22 -11.24
C PRO A 243 11.78 25.97 -12.74
N TRP A 244 12.80 25.20 -13.14
CA TRP A 244 13.00 24.84 -14.55
C TRP A 244 11.91 23.89 -15.06
N THR A 245 11.41 23.00 -14.21
CA THR A 245 10.34 22.07 -14.61
C THR A 245 8.98 22.77 -14.73
N ASN A 246 8.76 23.88 -14.00
CA ASN A 246 7.51 24.63 -14.04
C ASN A 246 7.53 25.86 -14.98
N MET A 247 8.71 26.34 -15.39
CA MET A 247 8.86 27.44 -16.37
C MET A 247 9.04 26.99 -17.82
N MET A 248 9.03 25.69 -18.10
CA MET A 248 8.90 25.20 -19.47
C MET A 248 7.42 25.13 -19.85
N GLU A 249 6.87 26.24 -20.38
CA GLU A 249 6.00 26.04 -21.54
C GLU A 249 6.81 25.24 -22.56
N VAL A 250 6.25 24.16 -23.07
CA VAL A 250 6.89 23.27 -24.05
C VAL A 250 7.58 24.14 -25.11
N PRO A 251 8.92 24.13 -25.21
CA PRO A 251 9.59 24.88 -26.27
C PRO A 251 9.11 24.28 -27.59
N GLN A 252 8.35 25.05 -28.38
CA GLN A 252 8.11 24.68 -29.77
C GLN A 252 9.48 24.50 -30.41
N LEU A 253 9.79 23.27 -30.84
CA LEU A 253 11.07 22.84 -31.41
C LEU A 253 11.48 23.78 -32.57
N HIS A 254 12.13 24.89 -32.25
CA HIS A 254 12.90 25.69 -33.17
C HIS A 254 14.36 25.35 -32.88
N GLY A 255 15.08 25.05 -33.96
CA GLY A 255 16.34 24.30 -33.97
C GLY A 255 17.27 24.60 -32.78
N PHE A 256 17.71 23.52 -32.15
CA PHE A 256 18.67 23.49 -31.04
C PHE A 256 19.73 24.60 -31.16
N GLY A 257 19.63 25.60 -30.28
CA GLY A 257 20.53 26.75 -30.26
C GLY A 257 21.95 26.44 -29.77
N PRO A 258 22.85 27.45 -29.73
CA PRO A 258 24.28 27.27 -29.45
C PRO A 258 24.61 26.57 -28.12
N ALA A 259 23.71 26.65 -27.13
CA ALA A 259 23.86 25.97 -25.84
C ALA A 259 23.71 24.44 -25.95
N ALA A 260 22.84 23.96 -26.85
CA ALA A 260 22.66 22.54 -27.10
C ALA A 260 23.85 21.93 -27.84
N ASN A 261 24.47 22.66 -28.76
CA ASN A 261 25.72 22.24 -29.40
C ASN A 261 26.87 22.15 -28.40
N ARG A 262 26.96 23.09 -27.43
CA ARG A 262 27.95 23.02 -26.34
C ARG A 262 27.72 21.82 -25.42
N LEU A 263 26.46 21.48 -25.12
CA LEU A 263 26.10 20.28 -24.36
C LEU A 263 26.42 18.99 -25.13
N LEU A 264 26.15 18.96 -26.43
CA LEU A 264 26.48 17.83 -27.30
C LEU A 264 28.00 17.62 -27.39
N GLU A 265 28.78 18.70 -27.50
CA GLU A 265 30.25 18.65 -27.51
C GLU A 265 30.80 18.20 -26.15
N ALA A 266 30.27 18.70 -25.03
CA ALA A 266 30.66 18.27 -23.69
C ALA A 266 30.34 16.78 -23.47
N TYR A 267 29.17 16.33 -23.92
CA TYR A 267 28.74 14.94 -23.84
C TYR A 267 29.58 14.01 -24.73
N ASN A 268 29.91 14.43 -25.96
CA ASN A 268 30.80 13.70 -26.86
C ASN A 268 32.23 13.61 -26.30
N THR A 269 32.68 14.62 -25.55
CA THR A 269 33.99 14.62 -24.89
C THR A 269 34.00 13.67 -23.69
N LEU A 270 32.92 13.64 -22.89
CA LEU A 270 32.70 12.64 -21.83
C LEU A 270 32.64 11.21 -22.38
N LEU A 271 31.97 10.98 -23.51
CA LEU A 271 31.88 9.68 -24.18
C LEU A 271 33.22 9.18 -24.76
N LYS A 272 34.17 10.08 -25.05
CA LYS A 272 35.54 9.70 -25.44
C LYS A 272 36.38 9.26 -24.23
N GLY A 273 36.06 9.74 -23.03
CA GLY A 273 36.79 9.45 -21.78
C GLY A 273 36.40 8.15 -21.05
N VAL A 274 35.38 7.42 -21.53
CA VAL A 274 34.91 6.18 -20.89
C VAL A 274 35.00 5.00 -21.87
N PRO A 275 36.18 4.36 -22.01
CA PRO A 275 36.40 3.31 -23.01
C PRO A 275 35.58 2.03 -22.77
N TRP A 276 35.20 1.74 -21.52
CA TRP A 276 34.56 0.47 -21.17
C TRP A 276 33.07 0.40 -21.54
N LYS A 277 32.33 1.52 -21.49
CA LYS A 277 30.90 1.56 -21.83
C LYS A 277 30.61 1.43 -23.33
N ARG A 278 31.57 1.82 -24.19
CA ARG A 278 31.39 1.82 -25.65
C ARG A 278 31.37 0.41 -26.27
N ARG A 279 31.95 -0.58 -25.58
CA ARG A 279 32.13 -1.95 -26.12
C ARG A 279 30.99 -2.91 -25.76
N THR A 280 30.21 -2.62 -24.72
CA THR A 280 29.15 -3.52 -24.21
C THR A 280 27.74 -2.96 -24.34
N VAL A 281 27.52 -1.66 -24.11
CA VAL A 281 26.16 -1.09 -23.95
C VAL A 281 25.68 -0.34 -25.20
N TRP A 282 26.60 0.26 -25.96
CA TRP A 282 26.25 1.11 -27.10
C TRP A 282 25.59 0.36 -28.29
N PRO A 283 26.01 -0.88 -28.65
CA PRO A 283 25.34 -1.63 -29.71
C PRO A 283 23.87 -1.93 -29.38
N GLU A 284 23.59 -2.44 -28.18
CA GLU A 284 22.22 -2.74 -27.72
C GLU A 284 21.33 -1.50 -27.65
N TYR A 285 21.86 -0.38 -27.19
CA TYR A 285 21.09 0.86 -27.10
C TYR A 285 20.82 1.45 -28.48
N SER A 286 21.80 1.40 -29.40
CA SER A 286 21.62 1.88 -30.77
C SER A 286 20.60 1.05 -31.55
N GLU A 287 20.58 -0.27 -31.34
CA GLU A 287 19.66 -1.19 -32.01
C GLU A 287 18.22 -1.04 -31.49
N LYS A 288 18.05 -0.78 -30.18
CA LYS A 288 16.74 -0.45 -29.59
C LYS A 288 16.21 0.89 -30.10
N CYS A 289 17.05 1.91 -30.21
CA CYS A 289 16.66 3.22 -30.75
C CYS A 289 16.30 3.14 -32.26
N ALA A 290 17.05 2.37 -33.05
CA ALA A 290 16.73 2.17 -34.47
C ALA A 290 15.39 1.42 -34.67
N ARG A 291 15.11 0.42 -33.83
CA ARG A 291 13.81 -0.28 -33.82
C ARG A 291 12.65 0.64 -33.42
N ALA A 292 12.85 1.50 -32.42
CA ALA A 292 11.83 2.46 -31.98
C ALA A 292 11.55 3.55 -33.02
N ALA A 293 12.56 3.96 -33.80
CA ALA A 293 12.38 4.92 -34.89
C ALA A 293 11.67 4.31 -36.11
N ALA A 294 11.86 3.00 -36.37
CA ALA A 294 11.19 2.30 -37.47
C ALA A 294 9.73 1.91 -37.17
N SER A 295 9.33 1.83 -35.90
CA SER A 295 7.97 1.44 -35.48
C SER A 295 7.02 2.63 -35.26
N ALA A 296 7.50 3.87 -35.36
CA ALA A 296 6.66 5.06 -35.25
C ALA A 296 6.06 5.42 -36.63
N PRO A 297 4.72 5.36 -36.82
CA PRO A 297 4.11 5.78 -38.07
C PRO A 297 4.16 7.31 -38.17
N GLY A 298 5.02 7.85 -39.03
CA GLY A 298 4.98 9.27 -39.40
C GLY A 298 6.31 10.01 -39.57
N CYS A 299 7.48 9.41 -39.32
CA CYS A 299 8.76 10.08 -39.55
C CYS A 299 9.39 9.70 -40.89
N SER A 300 9.13 10.51 -41.92
CA SER A 300 10.02 10.57 -43.09
C SER A 300 11.25 11.40 -42.72
N VAL A 301 12.42 10.77 -42.75
CA VAL A 301 13.71 11.46 -42.62
C VAL A 301 13.96 12.25 -43.92
N LYS A 302 14.07 13.57 -43.81
CA LYS A 302 14.81 14.41 -44.75
C LYS A 302 16.15 14.75 -44.13
#